data_AF-A0A7X6D6L9-F1
#
_entry.id   AF-A0A7X6D6L9-F1
#
_cell.length_a   1.000
_cell.length_b   1.000
_cell.length_c   1.000
_cell.angle_alpha   90.00
_cell.angle_beta   90.00
_cell.angle_gamma   90.00
#
_symmetry.space_group_name_H-M   'P 1'
#
loop_
_entity.id
_entity.type
_entity.pdbx_description
1 polymer ?
#
loop_
_entity_poly.entity_id
_entity_poly.type
_entity_poly.pdbx_seq_one_letter_code
_entity_poly.pdbx_strand_id
1 'polypeptide(L)' 'MKQGLVIDINKKNQNMIAVKEDNGPLLMVTVDDTLGHDLNKLIGKKIKYSRYRDPSGNLRITFL' A
#
# COMPACT_ATOMS: atom_id res chain seq x y z
N MET A 1 -11.19 5.77 -5.47
CA MET A 1 -10.64 4.39 -5.39
C MET A 1 -9.50 4.26 -6.39
N LYS A 2 -8.41 3.62 -6.00
CA LYS A 2 -7.22 3.36 -6.83
C LYS A 2 -6.95 1.85 -6.87
N GLN A 3 -6.20 1.43 -7.87
CA GLN A 3 -5.76 0.05 -8.03
C GLN A 3 -4.29 0.03 -8.41
N GLY A 4 -3.54 -0.95 -7.89
CA GLY A 4 -2.14 -1.12 -8.23
C GLY A 4 -1.60 -2.49 -7.85
N LEU A 5 -0.43 -2.80 -8.37
CA LEU A 5 0.33 -4.00 -8.08
C LEU A 5 1.27 -3.74 -6.90
N VAL A 6 1.23 -4.57 -5.86
CA VAL A 6 2.23 -4.54 -4.79
C VAL A 6 3.50 -5.21 -5.30
N ILE A 7 4.61 -4.47 -5.33
CA ILE A 7 5.88 -4.94 -5.88
C ILE A 7 6.84 -5.36 -4.77
N ASP A 8 6.83 -4.62 -3.67
CA ASP A 8 7.75 -4.86 -2.55
C ASP A 8 7.17 -4.38 -1.23
N ILE A 9 7.77 -4.80 -0.14
CA ILE A 9 7.42 -4.43 1.23
C ILE A 9 8.69 -4.00 1.94
N ASN A 10 8.58 -2.91 2.67
CA ASN A 10 9.69 -2.44 3.46
C ASN A 10 9.94 -3.41 4.63
N LYS A 11 11.01 -4.20 4.54
CA LYS A 11 11.39 -5.17 5.58
C LYS A 11 11.75 -4.51 6.93
N LYS A 12 12.11 -3.22 6.94
CA LYS A 12 12.38 -2.45 8.17
C LYS A 12 11.11 -1.89 8.79
N ASN A 13 10.11 -1.57 7.97
CA ASN A 13 8.81 -1.08 8.41
C ASN A 13 7.72 -1.87 7.70
N GLN A 14 7.30 -2.98 8.33
CA GLN A 14 6.41 -3.96 7.71
C GLN A 14 5.07 -3.37 7.27
N ASN A 15 4.68 -2.20 7.76
CA ASN A 15 3.45 -1.52 7.38
C ASN A 15 3.59 -0.66 6.11
N MET A 16 4.76 -0.63 5.47
CA MET A 16 4.97 0.12 4.23
C MET A 16 5.13 -0.80 3.03
N ILE A 17 4.41 -0.49 1.96
CA ILE A 17 4.45 -1.25 0.71
C ILE A 17 4.75 -0.35 -0.49
N ALA A 18 5.43 -0.91 -1.48
CA ALA A 18 5.64 -0.28 -2.77
C ALA A 18 4.53 -0.74 -3.74
N VAL A 19 3.72 0.20 -4.21
CA VAL A 19 2.59 -0.06 -5.10
C VAL A 19 2.80 0.65 -6.43
N LYS A 20 2.78 -0.09 -7.54
CA LYS A 20 2.70 0.48 -8.88
C LYS A 20 1.25 0.65 -9.27
N GLU A 21 0.79 1.89 -9.30
CA GLU A 21 -0.55 2.23 -9.79
C GLU A 21 -0.70 1.91 -11.28
N ASP A 22 -1.84 1.34 -11.69
CA ASP A 22 -2.08 0.87 -13.08
C ASP A 22 -1.81 1.95 -14.14
N ASN A 23 -2.21 3.18 -13.87
CA ASN A 23 -1.98 4.35 -14.72
C ASN A 23 -1.24 5.45 -13.96
N GLY A 24 -0.31 5.07 -13.08
CA GLY A 24 0.30 5.99 -12.14
C GLY A 24 1.76 5.70 -11.80
N PRO A 25 2.32 6.52 -10.89
CA PRO A 25 3.68 6.33 -10.42
C PRO A 25 3.80 5.08 -9.54
N LEU A 26 5.05 4.66 -9.32
CA LEU A 26 5.39 3.80 -8.20
C LEU A 26 5.31 4.63 -6.91
N LEU A 27 4.58 4.14 -5.92
CA LEU A 27 4.36 4.83 -4.66
C LEU A 27 4.82 3.97 -3.50
N MET A 28 5.52 4.58 -2.54
CA MET A 28 5.76 4.00 -1.23
C MET A 28 4.69 4.52 -0.28
N VAL A 29 3.86 3.64 0.26
CA VAL A 29 2.70 4.00 1.10
C VAL A 29 2.66 3.20 2.37
N THR A 30 2.15 3.81 3.45
CA THR A 30 1.84 3.11 4.69
C THR A 30 0.43 2.51 4.60
N VAL A 31 0.26 1.28 5.03
CA VAL A 31 -1.02 0.58 5.11
C VAL A 31 -1.59 0.79 6.50
N ASP A 32 -2.83 1.28 6.61
CA ASP A 32 -3.46 1.57 7.90
C ASP A 32 -4.03 0.34 8.59
N ASP A 33 -4.53 -0.58 7.76
CA ASP A 33 -5.25 -1.76 8.21
C ASP A 33 -4.40 -3.01 7.97
N THR A 34 -3.60 -3.37 8.98
CA THR A 34 -2.96 -4.69 9.06
C THR A 34 -3.74 -5.65 9.96
N LEU A 35 -5.04 -5.43 10.15
CA LEU A 35 -5.93 -6.37 10.83
C LEU A 35 -6.08 -7.65 9.98
N GLY A 36 -5.10 -8.55 10.09
CA GLY A 36 -5.16 -9.94 9.62
C GLY A 36 -4.48 -10.25 8.29
N HIS A 37 -3.97 -9.26 7.56
CA HIS A 37 -3.26 -9.51 6.30
C HIS A 37 -1.75 -9.60 6.50
N ASP A 38 -1.18 -10.78 6.24
CA ASP A 38 0.27 -10.93 6.05
C ASP A 38 0.64 -10.20 4.75
N LEU A 39 1.15 -8.98 4.90
CA LEU A 39 1.47 -8.11 3.77
C LEU A 39 2.41 -8.81 2.78
N ASN A 40 3.29 -9.71 3.24
CA ASN A 40 4.18 -10.49 2.36
C ASN A 40 3.42 -11.31 1.31
N LYS A 41 2.20 -11.76 1.62
CA LYS A 41 1.35 -12.49 0.68
C LYS A 41 0.73 -11.59 -0.39
N LEU A 42 0.81 -10.27 -0.22
CA LEU A 42 0.35 -9.30 -1.20
C LEU A 42 1.39 -9.01 -2.28
N ILE A 43 2.67 -9.39 -2.10
CA ILE A 43 3.69 -9.18 -3.14
C ILE A 43 3.26 -9.91 -4.43
N GLY A 44 3.24 -9.17 -5.53
CA GLY A 44 2.75 -9.65 -6.84
C GLY A 44 1.22 -9.68 -6.96
N LYS A 45 0.46 -9.24 -5.95
CA LYS A 45 -1.00 -9.13 -6.00
C LYS A 45 -1.43 -7.72 -6.38
N LYS A 46 -2.52 -7.68 -7.15
CA LYS A 46 -3.20 -6.45 -7.52
C LYS A 46 -4.25 -6.11 -6.47
N ILE A 47 -4.14 -4.95 -5.87
CA ILE A 47 -4.97 -4.49 -4.74
C ILE A 47 -5.82 -3.29 -5.16
N LYS A 48 -7.02 -3.18 -4.59
CA LYS A 48 -7.84 -1.96 -4.64
C LYS A 48 -7.75 -1.28 -3.28
N TYR A 49 -7.63 0.04 -3.29
CA TYR A 49 -7.46 0.81 -2.05
C TYR A 49 -7.95 2.25 -2.20
N SER A 50 -8.21 2.86 -1.05
CA SER A 50 -8.36 4.31 -0.89
C SER A 50 -7.05 4.91 -0.41
N ARG A 51 -6.73 6.12 -0.87
CA ARG A 51 -5.47 6.81 -0.58
C ARG A 51 -5.75 8.18 0.04
N TYR A 52 -5.08 8.50 1.13
CA TYR A 52 -5.21 9.77 1.82
C TYR A 52 -3.87 10.20 2.44
N ARG A 53 -3.82 11.44 2.91
CA ARG A 53 -2.71 11.93 3.74
C ARG A 53 -3.17 12.01 5.19
N ASP A 54 -2.37 11.50 6.10
CA ASP A 54 -2.62 11.71 7.53
C ASP A 54 -2.30 13.17 7.94
N PRO A 55 -2.64 13.60 9.17
CA PRO A 55 -2.32 14.94 9.66
C PRO A 55 -0.83 15.29 9.62
N SER A 56 0.05 14.30 9.62
CA SER A 56 1.50 14.44 9.49
C SER A 56 1.97 14.55 8.03
N GLY A 57 1.04 14.49 7.07
CA GLY A 57 1.30 14.59 5.63
C GLY A 57 1.74 13.27 4.96
N ASN A 58 1.85 12.17 5.70
CA ASN A 58 2.29 10.88 5.18
C ASN A 58 1.20 10.23 4.32
N LEU A 59 1.62 9.56 3.25
CA LEU A 59 0.71 8.90 2.32
C LEU A 59 0.30 7.53 2.88
N ARG A 60 -1.01 7.36 3.07
CA ARG A 60 -1.60 6.18 3.69
C ARG A 60 -2.65 5.56 2.78
N ILE A 61 -2.81 4.25 2.90
CA ILE A 61 -3.83 3.49 2.18
C ILE A 61 -4.63 2.58 3.10
N THR A 62 -5.90 2.39 2.73
CA THR A 62 -6.81 1.40 3.31
C THR A 62 -7.33 0.52 2.19
N PHE A 63 -7.29 -0.80 2.37
CA PHE A 63 -7.84 -1.74 1.41
C PHE A 63 -9.37 -1.60 1.33
N LEU A 64 -9.91 -1.93 0.15
CA LEU A 64 -11.34 -1.92 -0.14
C LEU A 64 -11.83 -3.33 -0.45
#